data_AF-A0A7M2ZJK5-F1
#
_entry.id   AF-A0A7M2ZJK5-F1
#
_cell.length_a   1.000
_cell.length_b   1.000
_cell.length_c   1.000
_cell.angle_alpha   90.00
_cell.angle_beta   90.00
_cell.angle_gamma   90.00
#
_symmetry.space_group_name_H-M   'P 1'
#
loop_
_entity.id
_entity.type
_entity.pdbx_description
1 polymer ?
#
loop_
_entity_poly.entity_id
_entity_poly.type
_entity_poly.pdbx_seq_one_letter_code
_entity_poly.pdbx_strand_id
1 'polypeptide(L)'
;MRQLDKDQQGALQQSAFRPLQQTAFQALQHSASLKGLLKPFKGNRELAQLAEQCEVLEQGLLELAQGLLAQVRRPPFTLLPTRLIEQR
;
A
#
# COMPACT_ATOMS: atom_id res chain seq x y z
N MET A 1 -8.11 26.25 -5.30
CA MET A 1 -7.92 25.32 -4.17
C MET A 1 -6.79 24.29 -4.33
N ARG A 2 -6.24 23.98 -5.54
CA ARG A 2 -5.23 22.91 -5.69
C ARG A 2 -3.78 23.25 -5.27
N GLN A 3 -3.47 24.52 -4.99
CA GLN A 3 -2.08 24.93 -4.73
C GLN A 3 -1.63 24.63 -3.30
N LEU A 4 -2.54 24.75 -2.31
CA LEU A 4 -2.23 24.51 -0.90
C LEU A 4 -1.83 23.05 -0.59
N ASP A 5 -2.42 22.08 -1.30
CA ASP A 5 -2.07 20.66 -1.16
C ASP A 5 -0.62 20.37 -1.54
N LYS A 6 -0.12 21.01 -2.61
CA LYS A 6 1.24 20.77 -3.11
C LYS A 6 2.32 21.30 -2.15
N ASP A 7 2.08 22.46 -1.56
CA ASP A 7 3.01 23.09 -0.60
C ASP A 7 3.02 22.33 0.74
N GLN A 8 1.86 21.86 1.21
CA GLN A 8 1.78 20.95 2.36
C GLN A 8 2.47 19.60 2.08
N GLN A 9 2.29 19.04 0.89
CA GLN A 9 2.98 17.80 0.49
C GLN A 9 4.51 17.98 0.50
N GLY A 10 5.03 19.11 0.01
CA GLY A 10 6.46 19.44 0.04
C GLY A 10 7.02 19.57 1.45
N ALA A 11 6.27 20.18 2.38
CA ALA A 11 6.66 20.27 3.79
C ALA A 11 6.63 18.90 4.51
N LEU A 12 5.65 18.06 4.21
CA LEU A 12 5.54 16.70 4.77
C LEU A 12 6.65 15.75 4.26
N GLN A 13 7.12 15.94 3.02
CA GLN A 13 8.23 15.17 2.44
C GLN A 13 9.57 15.38 3.16
N GLN A 14 9.74 16.55 3.81
CA GLN A 14 10.92 16.91 4.60
C GLN A 14 10.81 16.49 6.07
N SER A 15 9.67 15.96 6.49
CA SER A 15 9.46 15.50 7.86
C SER A 15 9.91 14.04 8.04
N ALA A 16 10.22 13.65 9.28
CA ALA A 16 10.54 12.26 9.62
C ALA A 16 9.37 11.30 9.29
N PHE A 17 8.14 11.83 9.28
CA PHE A 17 6.93 11.15 8.83
C PHE A 17 6.66 11.47 7.36
N ARG A 18 6.70 10.47 6.48
CA ARG A 18 6.15 10.60 5.14
C ARG A 18 4.80 9.89 5.12
N PRO A 19 3.69 10.62 5.03
CA PRO A 19 2.37 9.99 4.96
C PRO A 19 2.28 9.11 3.72
N LEU A 20 1.53 8.02 3.83
CA LEU A 20 1.20 7.20 2.67
C LEU A 20 0.50 8.08 1.63
N GLN A 21 1.12 8.22 0.47
CA GLN A 21 0.62 9.13 -0.55
C GLN A 21 -0.54 8.47 -1.33
N GLN A 22 -1.45 9.29 -1.85
CA GLN A 22 -2.54 8.82 -2.72
C GLN A 22 -2.01 8.04 -3.92
N THR A 23 -0.81 8.38 -4.41
CA THR A 23 -0.12 7.66 -5.48
C THR A 23 0.25 6.23 -5.11
N ALA A 24 0.64 5.97 -3.86
CA ALA A 24 0.89 4.62 -3.36
C ALA A 24 -0.39 3.78 -3.35
N PHE A 25 -1.51 4.39 -2.94
CA PHE A 25 -2.83 3.74 -2.99
C PHE A 25 -3.26 3.45 -4.44
N GLN A 26 -3.05 4.40 -5.37
CA GLN A 26 -3.35 4.23 -6.79
C GLN A 26 -2.44 3.20 -7.48
N ALA A 27 -1.19 3.06 -7.03
CA ALA A 27 -0.22 2.12 -7.58
C ALA A 27 -0.55 0.67 -7.22
N LEU A 28 -1.17 0.44 -6.05
CA LEU A 28 -1.77 -0.85 -5.74
C LEU A 28 -2.91 -1.10 -6.72
N GLN A 29 -2.77 -2.11 -7.58
CA GLN A 29 -3.86 -2.50 -8.47
C GLN A 29 -5.11 -2.81 -7.63
N HIS A 30 -6.16 -2.03 -7.83
CA HIS A 30 -7.46 -2.36 -7.28
C HIS A 30 -8.05 -3.48 -8.13
N SER A 31 -8.14 -4.69 -7.57
CA SER A 31 -8.93 -5.74 -8.18
C SER A 31 -10.33 -5.17 -8.43
N ALA A 32 -10.88 -5.34 -9.64
CA ALA A 32 -12.26 -5.00 -9.90
C ALA A 32 -13.12 -5.59 -8.77
N SER A 33 -14.01 -4.79 -8.19
CA SER A 33 -14.90 -5.26 -7.13
C SER A 33 -15.53 -6.57 -7.62
N LEU A 34 -15.17 -7.68 -6.98
CA LEU A 34 -15.70 -9.01 -7.29
C LEU A 34 -17.15 -9.11 -6.78
N LYS A 35 -18.00 -8.13 -7.10
CA LYS A 35 -19.46 -8.26 -7.10
C LYS A 35 -19.81 -9.30 -8.16
N GLY A 36 -19.57 -10.55 -7.81
CA GLY A 36 -19.31 -11.62 -8.77
C GLY A 36 -18.54 -12.81 -8.21
N LEU A 37 -18.05 -12.81 -6.96
CA LEU A 37 -17.55 -14.05 -6.31
C LEU A 37 -18.66 -15.14 -6.23
N LEU A 38 -19.92 -14.73 -6.44
CA LEU A 38 -21.12 -15.56 -6.52
C LEU A 38 -21.51 -15.95 -7.96
N LYS A 39 -20.82 -15.45 -8.99
CA LYS A 39 -20.87 -16.08 -10.32
C LYS A 39 -19.74 -17.12 -10.35
N PRO A 40 -20.05 -18.41 -10.57
CA PRO A 40 -18.99 -19.41 -10.64
C PRO A 40 -17.98 -18.99 -11.71
N PHE A 41 -16.69 -19.03 -11.35
CA PHE A 41 -15.59 -18.87 -12.30
C PHE A 41 -15.89 -19.79 -13.47
N LYS A 42 -16.10 -19.22 -14.66
CA LYS A 42 -16.64 -19.94 -15.81
C LYS A 42 -15.58 -20.82 -16.49
N GLY A 43 -14.34 -20.82 -15.98
CA GLY A 43 -13.26 -21.74 -16.32
C GLY A 43 -11.93 -21.44 -15.62
N ASN A 44 -10.94 -22.34 -15.76
CA ASN A 44 -9.62 -22.25 -15.13
C ASN A 44 -8.82 -20.98 -15.46
N ARG A 45 -9.08 -20.35 -16.62
CA ARG A 45 -8.38 -19.13 -17.04
C ARG A 45 -8.70 -17.94 -16.11
N GLU A 46 -9.95 -17.81 -15.66
CA GLU A 46 -10.36 -16.70 -14.79
C GLU A 46 -9.75 -16.84 -13.39
N LEU A 47 -9.63 -18.08 -12.88
CA LEU A 47 -8.93 -18.37 -11.63
C LEU A 47 -7.43 -18.10 -11.72
N ALA A 48 -6.80 -18.47 -12.84
CA ALA A 48 -5.38 -18.18 -13.06
C ALA A 48 -5.11 -16.67 -13.12
N GLN A 49 -5.97 -15.91 -13.80
CA GLN A 49 -5.88 -14.46 -13.85
C GLN A 49 -6.09 -13.82 -12.46
N LEU A 50 -7.00 -14.37 -11.65
CA LEU A 50 -7.18 -13.90 -10.27
C LEU A 50 -5.95 -14.19 -9.40
N ALA A 51 -5.37 -15.38 -9.52
CA ALA A 51 -4.14 -15.73 -8.81
C ALA A 51 -2.99 -14.78 -9.16
N GLU A 52 -2.79 -14.50 -10.45
CA GLU A 52 -1.78 -13.53 -10.91
C GLU A 52 -2.04 -12.11 -10.35
N GLN A 53 -3.30 -11.67 -10.32
CA GLN A 53 -3.66 -10.38 -9.70
C GLN A 53 -3.39 -10.37 -8.19
N CYS A 54 -3.66 -11.47 -7.49
CA CYS A 54 -3.35 -11.60 -6.06
C CYS A 54 -1.84 -11.52 -5.80
N GLU A 55 -1.02 -12.21 -6.60
CA GLU A 55 0.45 -12.17 -6.48
C GLU A 55 0.99 -10.75 -6.71
N VAL A 56 0.53 -10.06 -7.75
CA VAL A 56 0.94 -8.67 -8.03
C VAL A 56 0.53 -7.72 -6.89
N LEU A 57 -0.68 -7.89 -6.36
CA LEU A 57 -1.16 -7.08 -5.24
C LEU A 57 -0.36 -7.35 -3.95
N GLU A 58 -0.05 -8.62 -3.68
CA GLU A 58 0.76 -9.02 -2.53
C GLU A 58 2.15 -8.38 -2.60
N GLN A 59 2.82 -8.44 -3.75
CA GLN A 59 4.12 -7.79 -3.94
C GLN A 59 4.03 -6.28 -3.73
N GLY A 60 3.02 -5.62 -4.29
CA GLY A 60 2.81 -4.18 -4.07
C GLY A 60 2.57 -3.82 -2.59
N LEU A 61 1.81 -4.64 -1.86
CA LEU A 61 1.60 -4.44 -0.42
C LEU A 61 2.90 -4.64 0.37
N LEU A 62 3.70 -5.63 -0.01
CA LEU A 62 5.00 -5.90 0.61
C LEU A 62 5.96 -4.73 0.44
N GLU A 63 6.09 -4.19 -0.78
CA GLU A 63 6.94 -3.02 -1.06
C GLU A 63 6.53 -1.80 -0.21
N LEU A 64 5.23 -1.54 -0.09
CA LEU A 64 4.72 -0.46 0.75
C LEU A 64 5.00 -0.70 2.24
N ALA A 65 4.79 -1.92 2.72
CA ALA A 65 5.07 -2.29 4.11
C ALA A 65 6.57 -2.14 4.43
N GLN A 66 7.45 -2.53 3.50
CA GLN A 66 8.90 -2.35 3.64
C GLN A 66 9.29 -0.87 3.70
N GLY A 67 8.70 -0.03 2.85
CA GLY A 67 8.90 1.42 2.90
C GLY A 67 8.46 2.04 4.24
N LEU A 68 7.32 1.59 4.77
CA LEU A 68 6.82 2.01 6.08
C LEU A 68 7.73 1.53 7.22
N LEU A 69 8.18 0.27 7.19
CA LEU A 69 9.13 -0.29 8.15
C LEU A 69 10.44 0.51 8.17
N ALA A 70 10.95 0.93 7.01
CA ALA A 70 12.15 1.76 6.95
C ALA A 70 11.96 3.13 7.63
N GLN A 71 10.76 3.69 7.56
CA GLN A 71 10.42 4.96 8.22
C GLN A 71 10.27 4.79 9.74
N VAL A 72 9.51 3.79 10.19
CA VAL A 72 9.22 3.60 11.63
C VAL A 72 10.42 3.09 12.44
N ARG A 73 11.45 2.56 11.76
CA ARG A 73 12.73 2.17 12.37
C ARG A 73 13.67 3.36 12.65
N ARG A 74 13.26 4.59 12.33
CA ARG A 74 14.03 5.81 12.58
C ARG A 74 13.35 6.69 13.65
N PRO A 75 14.10 7.52 14.39
CA PRO A 75 13.50 8.52 15.26
C PRO A 75 12.58 9.48 14.48
N PRO A 76 11.48 9.97 15.08
CA PRO A 76 11.09 9.78 16.48
C PRO A 76 10.28 8.49 16.75
N PHE A 77 9.99 7.67 15.73
CA PHE A 77 9.10 6.50 15.87
C PHE A 77 9.68 5.38 16.74
N THR A 78 11.01 5.28 16.80
CA THR A 78 11.69 4.32 17.69
C THR A 78 11.47 4.60 19.17
N LEU A 79 10.98 5.79 19.53
CA LEU A 79 10.68 6.19 20.90
C LEU A 79 9.27 5.78 21.34
N LEU A 80 8.42 5.32 20.42
CA LEU A 80 7.08 4.87 20.74
C LEU A 80 7.13 3.49 21.44
N PRO A 81 6.27 3.23 22.44
CA PRO A 81 6.23 1.94 23.13
C PRO A 81 5.74 0.81 22.22
N THR A 82 4.99 1.15 21.16
CA THR A 82 4.50 0.22 20.15
C THR A 82 5.41 0.27 18.93
N ARG A 83 5.84 -0.91 18.46
CA ARG A 83 6.68 -1.03 17.26
C ARG A 83 6.00 -1.88 16.20
N LEU A 84 6.12 -1.44 14.95
CA LEU A 84 5.80 -2.29 13.80
C LEU A 84 6.92 -3.32 13.61
N ILE A 85 6.54 -4.59 13.55
CA ILE A 85 7.46 -5.73 13.43
C ILE A 85 7.05 -6.52 12.19
N GLU A 86 8.03 -6.91 11.38
CA GLU A 86 7.84 -7.84 10.27
C GLU A 86 7.68 -9.25 10.84
N GLN A 87 6.56 -9.91 10.52
CA GLN A 87 6.32 -11.31 10.89
C GLN A 87 6.97 -12.21 9.84
N ARG A 88 7.79 -13.15 10.28
CA ARG A 88 8.41 -14.19 9.44
C ARG A 88 7.67 -15.50 9.58
#